data_AF-A0A9D1GB60-F1
#
_entry.id   AF-A0A9D1GB60-F1
#
_cell.length_a   1.000
_cell.length_b   1.000
_cell.length_c   1.000
_cell.angle_alpha   90.00
_cell.angle_beta   90.00
_cell.angle_gamma   90.00
#
_symmetry.space_group_name_H-M   'P 1'
#
loop_
_entity.id
_entity.type
_entity.pdbx_description
1 polymer ?
#
loop_
_entity_poly.entity_id
_entity_poly.type
_entity_poly.pdbx_seq_one_letter_code
_entity_poly.pdbx_strand_id
1 'polypeptide(L)'
;MKSKKKQKQNYVILVVIYVVVIVLVLYLASIYNSCKSYQKEIPVLKDVVLEINPSEVEHYLTENPSPILYLCTASDDDCREFEEAMKSPLEKNNYEDLVYVNLEDIEDKMTFVNDLLAGTDYSIDRVPCLIKFTDGIATDIEDGLNGAVLTRDEALNFLDANDRTEE
;
A
#
# COMPACT_ATOMS: atom_id res chain seq x y z
N MET A 1 -27.36 46.84 -46.62
CA MET A 1 -27.26 45.46 -46.06
C MET A 1 -25.79 45.09 -45.79
N LYS A 2 -25.16 45.56 -44.70
CA LYS A 2 -23.79 45.13 -44.32
C LYS A 2 -23.62 44.80 -42.83
N SER A 3 -24.62 45.02 -41.97
CA SER A 3 -24.45 44.83 -40.50
C SER A 3 -24.73 43.41 -39.99
N LYS A 4 -25.65 42.65 -40.60
CA LYS A 4 -26.02 41.30 -40.08
C LYS A 4 -24.96 40.20 -40.31
N LYS A 5 -23.99 40.40 -41.19
CA LYS A 5 -22.96 39.39 -41.53
C LYS A 5 -21.81 39.35 -40.52
N LYS A 6 -21.47 40.50 -39.90
CA LYS A 6 -20.42 40.62 -38.87
C LYS A 6 -20.84 40.01 -37.51
N GLN A 7 -22.14 39.98 -37.22
CA GLN A 7 -22.66 39.52 -35.93
C GLN A 7 -22.68 37.98 -35.79
N LYS A 8 -22.80 37.24 -36.91
CA LYS A 8 -22.75 35.76 -36.93
C LYS A 8 -21.33 35.20 -36.73
N GLN A 9 -20.29 35.93 -37.14
CA GLN A 9 -18.89 35.49 -37.01
C GLN A 9 -18.42 35.46 -35.55
N ASN A 10 -18.85 36.41 -34.72
CA ASN A 10 -18.49 36.42 -33.30
C ASN A 10 -19.12 35.27 -32.50
N TYR A 11 -20.32 34.82 -32.90
CA TYR A 11 -21.00 33.72 -32.22
C TYR A 11 -20.32 32.37 -32.51
N VAL A 12 -19.78 32.19 -33.72
CA VAL A 12 -19.00 31.00 -34.09
C VAL A 12 -17.70 30.92 -33.27
N ILE A 13 -17.00 32.05 -33.10
CA ILE A 13 -15.80 32.11 -32.24
C ILE A 13 -16.15 31.74 -30.80
N LEU A 14 -17.29 32.21 -30.30
CA LEU A 14 -17.74 31.93 -28.93
C LEU A 14 -18.07 30.44 -28.73
N VAL A 15 -18.69 29.78 -29.71
CA VAL A 15 -18.93 28.33 -29.69
C VAL A 15 -17.61 27.56 -29.72
N VAL A 16 -16.65 27.96 -30.54
CA VAL A 16 -15.33 27.32 -30.61
C VAL A 16 -14.60 27.42 -29.26
N ILE A 17 -14.64 28.57 -28.60
CA ILE A 17 -14.05 28.75 -27.26
C ILE A 17 -14.70 27.78 -26.26
N TYR A 18 -16.03 27.65 -26.27
CA TYR A 18 -16.72 26.71 -25.39
C TYR A 18 -16.31 25.26 -25.64
N VAL A 19 -16.21 24.85 -26.90
CA VAL A 19 -15.77 23.49 -27.26
C VAL A 19 -14.34 23.23 -26.79
N VAL A 20 -13.43 24.21 -26.98
CA VAL A 20 -12.05 24.11 -26.50
C VAL A 20 -12.01 23.96 -24.98
N VAL A 21 -12.79 24.76 -24.24
CA VAL A 21 -12.86 24.65 -22.77
C VAL A 21 -13.38 23.28 -22.34
N ILE A 22 -14.43 22.75 -22.98
CA ILE A 22 -14.97 21.42 -22.66
C ILE A 22 -13.91 20.34 -22.89
N VAL A 23 -13.21 20.36 -24.03
CA VAL A 23 -12.14 19.41 -24.32
C VAL A 23 -11.01 19.50 -23.29
N LEU A 24 -10.65 20.72 -22.88
CA LEU A 24 -9.59 20.97 -21.91
C LEU A 24 -9.98 20.44 -20.52
N VAL A 25 -11.24 20.64 -20.10
CA VAL A 25 -11.78 20.07 -18.85
C VAL A 25 -11.79 18.54 -18.89
N LEU A 26 -12.22 17.93 -20.00
CA LEU A 26 -12.20 16.47 -20.15
C LEU A 26 -10.77 15.90 -20.14
N TYR A 27 -9.82 16.59 -20.77
CA TYR A 27 -8.42 16.22 -20.77
C TYR A 27 -7.82 16.27 -19.36
N LEU A 28 -8.08 17.36 -18.61
CA LEU A 28 -7.66 17.49 -17.22
C LEU A 28 -8.32 16.42 -16.32
N ALA A 29 -9.61 16.13 -16.52
CA ALA A 29 -10.30 15.07 -15.78
C ALA A 29 -9.71 13.68 -16.06
N SER A 30 -9.33 13.41 -17.31
CA SER A 30 -8.66 12.15 -17.67
C SER A 30 -7.30 12.02 -17.00
N ILE A 31 -6.48 13.08 -17.03
CA ILE A 31 -5.17 13.10 -16.34
C ILE A 31 -5.36 12.91 -14.84
N TYR A 32 -6.34 13.58 -14.24
CA TYR A 32 -6.63 13.45 -12.81
C TYR A 32 -7.02 12.01 -12.44
N ASN A 33 -7.88 11.37 -13.24
CA ASN A 33 -8.26 9.97 -13.02
C ASN A 33 -7.08 9.02 -13.20
N SER A 34 -6.22 9.23 -14.21
CA SER A 34 -4.99 8.44 -14.37
C SER A 34 -4.03 8.64 -13.19
N CYS A 35 -3.80 9.88 -12.75
CA CYS A 35 -2.99 10.16 -11.55
C CYS A 35 -3.57 9.53 -10.28
N LYS A 36 -4.89 9.49 -10.13
CA LYS A 36 -5.54 8.82 -8.98
C LYS A 36 -5.28 7.32 -8.99
N SER A 37 -5.23 6.69 -10.18
CA SER A 37 -4.85 5.28 -10.32
C SER A 37 -3.38 5.07 -9.96
N TYR A 38 -2.47 5.95 -10.39
CA TYR A 38 -1.05 5.89 -10.02
C TYR A 38 -0.81 6.12 -8.52
N GLN A 39 -1.62 6.94 -7.85
CA GLN A 39 -1.53 7.10 -6.39
C GLN A 39 -1.93 5.82 -5.63
N LYS A 40 -2.69 4.90 -6.25
CA LYS A 40 -3.02 3.62 -5.65
C LYS A 40 -1.85 2.63 -5.64
N GLU A 41 -0.80 2.86 -6.42
CA GLU A 41 0.41 2.02 -6.43
C GLU A 41 1.46 2.52 -5.43
N ILE A 42 1.29 3.74 -4.89
CA ILE A 42 2.21 4.29 -3.88
C ILE A 42 1.71 3.83 -2.50
N PRO A 43 2.52 3.06 -1.74
CA PRO A 43 2.15 2.60 -0.40
C PRO A 43 1.96 3.77 0.57
N VAL A 44 1.03 3.63 1.51
CA VAL A 44 0.68 4.71 2.45
C VAL A 44 1.77 4.90 3.51
N LEU A 45 2.49 3.83 3.82
CA LEU A 45 3.62 3.81 4.77
C LEU A 45 4.95 4.23 4.16
N LYS A 46 4.95 4.71 2.92
CA LYS A 46 6.14 5.29 2.28
C LYS A 46 6.73 6.39 3.17
N ASP A 47 8.04 6.30 3.41
CA ASP A 47 8.83 7.17 4.30
C ASP A 47 8.59 6.98 5.82
N VAL A 48 7.76 6.01 6.23
CA VAL A 48 7.52 5.67 7.65
C VAL A 48 8.24 4.39 8.05
N VAL A 49 8.21 3.38 7.17
CA VAL A 49 8.89 2.09 7.36
C VAL A 49 9.73 1.76 6.13
N LEU A 50 10.75 0.92 6.29
CA LEU A 50 11.52 0.43 5.15
C LEU A 50 10.63 -0.44 4.27
N GLU A 51 10.53 -0.10 2.99
CA GLU A 51 9.85 -0.92 1.98
C GLU A 51 10.88 -1.75 1.22
N ILE A 52 10.61 -3.06 1.08
CA ILE A 52 11.38 -3.98 0.24
C ILE A 52 10.47 -4.74 -0.72
N ASN A 53 11.05 -5.19 -1.83
CA ASN A 53 10.33 -6.03 -2.79
C ASN A 53 10.33 -7.49 -2.33
N PRO A 54 9.33 -8.30 -2.75
CA PRO A 54 9.26 -9.73 -2.42
C PRO A 54 10.52 -10.51 -2.82
N SER A 55 11.15 -10.14 -3.94
CA SER A 55 12.40 -10.75 -4.41
C SER A 55 13.63 -10.45 -3.53
N GLU A 56 13.54 -9.44 -2.66
CA GLU A 56 14.63 -9.00 -1.78
C GLU A 56 14.51 -9.61 -0.38
N VAL A 57 13.36 -10.18 -0.03
CA VAL A 57 13.05 -10.72 1.31
C VAL A 57 14.08 -11.76 1.77
N GLU A 58 14.43 -12.74 0.92
CA GLU A 58 15.39 -13.80 1.30
C GLU A 58 16.78 -13.22 1.64
N HIS A 59 17.24 -12.27 0.82
CA HIS A 59 18.51 -11.60 1.06
C HIS A 59 18.45 -10.74 2.33
N TYR A 60 17.35 -10.00 2.51
CA TYR A 60 17.13 -9.16 3.67
C TYR A 60 17.12 -9.95 4.98
N LEU A 61 16.43 -11.09 5.03
CA LEU A 61 16.37 -12.00 6.19
C LEU A 61 17.74 -12.62 6.54
N THR A 62 18.65 -12.71 5.56
CA THR A 62 20.01 -13.18 5.80
C THR A 62 20.86 -12.10 6.48
N GLU A 63 20.66 -10.83 6.11
CA GLU A 63 21.39 -9.70 6.68
C GLU A 63 20.80 -9.25 8.03
N ASN A 64 19.49 -9.38 8.17
CA ASN A 64 18.71 -9.01 9.35
C ASN A 64 17.92 -10.26 9.77
N PRO A 65 18.43 -11.05 10.74
CA PRO A 65 17.85 -12.35 11.06
C PRO A 65 16.57 -12.28 11.91
N SER A 66 16.28 -11.13 12.53
CA SER A 66 15.16 -11.00 13.48
C SER A 66 14.16 -9.85 13.21
N PRO A 67 13.81 -9.50 11.96
CA PRO A 67 12.88 -8.41 11.65
C PRO A 67 11.42 -8.81 11.92
N ILE A 68 10.54 -7.82 11.88
CA ILE A 68 9.10 -8.01 11.73
C ILE A 68 8.74 -7.61 10.30
N LEU A 69 8.19 -8.55 9.53
CA LEU A 69 7.68 -8.28 8.19
C LEU A 69 6.19 -7.96 8.26
N TYR A 70 5.79 -6.81 7.72
CA TYR A 70 4.42 -6.48 7.38
C TYR A 70 4.20 -6.73 5.89
N LEU A 71 3.26 -7.59 5.53
CA LEU A 71 3.02 -7.98 4.15
C LEU A 71 1.63 -7.53 3.70
N CYS A 72 1.58 -6.77 2.61
CA CYS A 72 0.32 -6.29 2.01
C CYS A 72 0.47 -5.92 0.55
N THR A 73 -0.65 -5.60 -0.10
CA THR A 73 -0.71 -5.14 -1.49
C THR A 73 -1.11 -3.67 -1.52
N ALA A 74 -0.30 -2.81 -2.15
CA ALA A 74 -0.54 -1.36 -2.14
C ALA A 74 -1.87 -0.97 -2.81
N SER A 75 -2.33 -1.72 -3.81
CA SER A 75 -3.59 -1.47 -4.51
C SER A 75 -4.84 -2.03 -3.82
N ASP A 76 -4.68 -2.83 -2.76
CA ASP A 76 -5.78 -3.44 -2.01
C ASP A 76 -6.39 -2.43 -1.03
N ASP A 77 -7.73 -2.35 -1.02
CA ASP A 77 -8.43 -1.33 -0.22
C ASP A 77 -8.37 -1.65 1.30
N ASP A 78 -8.36 -2.94 1.70
CA ASP A 78 -8.22 -3.34 3.11
C ASP A 78 -6.81 -3.01 3.62
N CYS A 79 -5.78 -3.29 2.80
CA CYS A 79 -4.40 -2.85 3.06
C CYS A 79 -4.30 -1.33 3.25
N ARG A 80 -4.92 -0.55 2.37
CA ARG A 80 -4.87 0.92 2.45
C ARG A 80 -5.53 1.46 3.71
N GLU A 81 -6.72 0.97 4.04
CA GLU A 81 -7.41 1.38 5.26
C GLU A 81 -6.60 1.03 6.52
N PHE A 82 -5.99 -0.15 6.53
CA PHE A 82 -5.09 -0.57 7.60
C PHE A 82 -3.85 0.33 7.71
N GLU A 83 -3.15 0.59 6.60
CA GLU A 83 -1.95 1.44 6.59
C GLU A 83 -2.26 2.88 7.02
N GLU A 84 -3.39 3.45 6.59
CA GLU A 84 -3.84 4.77 7.04
C GLU A 84 -4.06 4.81 8.56
N ALA A 85 -4.63 3.73 9.13
CA ALA A 85 -4.82 3.61 10.57
C ALA A 85 -3.51 3.40 11.34
N MET A 86 -2.53 2.73 10.72
CA MET A 86 -1.22 2.41 11.31
C MET A 86 -0.20 3.55 11.18
N LYS A 87 -0.33 4.43 10.19
CA LYS A 87 0.65 5.49 9.91
C LYS A 87 1.01 6.34 11.13
N SER A 88 0.02 6.95 11.78
CA SER A 88 0.28 7.82 12.94
C SER A 88 0.88 7.07 14.14
N PRO A 89 0.43 5.86 14.50
CA PRO A 89 1.11 5.03 15.49
C PRO A 89 2.57 4.71 15.14
N LEU A 90 2.86 4.29 13.90
CA LEU A 90 4.21 3.93 13.46
C LEU A 90 5.15 5.15 13.41
N GLU A 91 4.66 6.33 13.06
CA GLU A 91 5.46 7.56 13.13
C GLU A 91 5.79 7.96 14.58
N LYS A 92 4.94 7.59 15.54
CA LYS A 92 5.09 7.95 16.95
C LYS A 92 5.97 6.96 17.71
N ASN A 93 5.83 5.67 17.40
CA ASN A 93 6.54 4.57 18.02
C ASN A 93 7.57 4.06 17.02
N ASN A 94 8.85 4.24 17.31
CA ASN A 94 9.94 3.92 16.38
C ASN A 94 10.22 2.41 16.32
N TYR A 95 9.40 1.66 15.58
CA TYR A 95 9.58 0.23 15.35
C TYR A 95 10.67 0.00 14.28
N GLU A 96 11.94 0.07 14.67
CA GLU A 96 13.08 0.00 13.73
C GLU A 96 13.20 -1.34 12.99
N ASP A 97 12.70 -2.42 13.59
CA ASP A 97 12.74 -3.77 13.02
C ASP A 97 11.54 -4.07 12.09
N LEU A 98 10.60 -3.13 11.94
CA LEU A 98 9.43 -3.30 11.07
C LEU A 98 9.76 -2.96 9.61
N VAL A 99 9.48 -3.91 8.74
CA VAL A 99 9.73 -3.80 7.30
C VAL A 99 8.45 -4.12 6.54
N TYR A 100 8.10 -3.25 5.59
CA TYR A 100 6.99 -3.46 4.69
C TYR A 100 7.45 -4.23 3.44
N VAL A 101 6.74 -5.32 3.13
CA VAL A 101 6.90 -6.11 1.91
C VAL A 101 5.69 -5.89 1.02
N ASN A 102 5.92 -5.23 -0.12
CA ASN A 102 4.87 -4.90 -1.07
C ASN A 102 4.60 -6.08 -2.03
N LEU A 103 3.42 -6.68 -1.93
CA LEU A 103 3.02 -7.87 -2.71
C LEU A 103 2.30 -7.53 -4.03
N GLU A 104 2.34 -6.28 -4.48
CA GLU A 104 1.67 -5.84 -5.73
C GLU A 104 2.02 -6.73 -6.93
N ASP A 105 3.31 -7.02 -7.10
CA ASP A 105 3.84 -7.78 -8.24
C ASP A 105 3.76 -9.31 -8.05
N ILE A 106 3.14 -9.78 -6.96
CA ILE A 106 2.99 -11.22 -6.67
C ILE A 106 1.62 -11.71 -7.12
N GLU A 107 1.62 -12.59 -8.12
CA GLU A 107 0.40 -13.24 -8.63
C GLU A 107 -0.26 -14.12 -7.55
N ASP A 108 0.52 -15.04 -6.95
CA ASP A 108 0.06 -15.93 -5.89
C ASP A 108 0.65 -15.53 -4.53
N LYS A 109 -0.03 -14.57 -3.90
CA LYS A 109 0.38 -13.98 -2.62
C LYS A 109 0.42 -15.01 -1.50
N MET A 110 -0.55 -15.91 -1.45
CA MET A 110 -0.65 -16.90 -0.38
C MET A 110 0.44 -17.95 -0.51
N THR A 111 0.78 -18.39 -1.73
CA THR A 111 1.92 -19.28 -1.92
C THR A 111 3.22 -18.61 -1.47
N PHE A 112 3.46 -17.35 -1.86
CA PHE A 112 4.65 -16.60 -1.42
C PHE A 112 4.74 -16.49 0.11
N VAL A 113 3.65 -16.08 0.77
CA VAL A 113 3.62 -15.93 2.24
C VAL A 113 3.81 -17.27 2.95
N ASN A 114 3.15 -18.34 2.48
CA ASN A 114 3.29 -19.66 3.10
C ASN A 114 4.68 -20.29 2.82
N ASP A 115 5.35 -19.92 1.72
CA ASP A 115 6.75 -20.33 1.48
C ASP A 115 7.70 -19.69 2.51
N LEU A 116 7.45 -18.45 2.95
CA LEU A 116 8.21 -17.82 4.06
C LEU A 116 8.00 -18.52 5.40
N LEU A 117 6.85 -19.19 5.57
CA LEU A 117 6.49 -19.95 6.77
C LEU A 117 6.88 -21.43 6.68
N ALA A 118 7.52 -21.85 5.58
CA ALA A 118 7.87 -23.24 5.36
C ALA A 118 8.76 -23.78 6.50
N GLY A 119 8.33 -24.90 7.09
CA GLY A 119 9.02 -25.51 8.25
C GLY A 119 8.51 -25.04 9.61
N THR A 120 7.47 -24.20 9.64
CA THR A 120 6.71 -23.85 10.86
C THR A 120 5.33 -24.54 10.86
N ASP A 121 4.64 -24.48 11.99
CA ASP A 121 3.23 -24.92 12.11
C ASP A 121 2.24 -23.81 11.71
N TYR A 122 2.73 -22.64 11.30
CA TYR A 122 1.92 -21.50 10.91
C TYR A 122 1.46 -21.61 9.46
N SER A 123 0.26 -21.09 9.20
CA SER A 123 -0.24 -20.86 7.85
C SER A 123 -1.13 -19.62 7.88
N ILE A 124 -1.02 -18.82 6.83
CA ILE A 124 -1.76 -17.58 6.66
C ILE A 124 -2.68 -17.75 5.44
N ASP A 125 -3.93 -17.31 5.58
CA ASP A 125 -4.93 -17.37 4.52
C ASP A 125 -5.29 -15.98 3.94
N ARG A 126 -4.68 -14.91 4.46
CA ARG A 126 -4.94 -13.53 4.05
C ARG A 126 -3.82 -12.53 4.34
N VAL A 127 -3.93 -11.38 3.68
CA VAL A 127 -3.18 -10.15 4.00
C VAL A 127 -4.18 -9.02 4.24
N PRO A 128 -3.84 -7.94 4.98
CA PRO A 128 -2.59 -7.66 5.70
C PRO A 128 -2.22 -8.70 6.76
N CYS A 129 -0.92 -8.97 6.92
CA CYS A 129 -0.41 -9.78 8.02
C CYS A 129 0.97 -9.30 8.51
N LEU A 130 1.33 -9.71 9.72
CA LEU A 130 2.62 -9.48 10.38
C LEU A 130 3.29 -10.82 10.67
N ILE A 131 4.60 -10.90 10.45
CA ILE A 131 5.41 -12.10 10.73
C ILE A 131 6.67 -11.67 11.46
N LYS A 132 6.88 -12.19 12.68
CA LYS A 132 8.14 -12.03 13.41
C LYS A 132 9.10 -13.13 12.99
N PHE A 133 10.31 -12.72 12.62
CA PHE A 133 11.43 -13.63 12.43
C PHE A 133 12.37 -13.60 13.63
N THR A 134 13.03 -14.72 13.89
CA THR A 134 14.15 -14.84 14.83
C THR A 134 15.12 -15.85 14.25
N ASP A 135 16.39 -15.45 14.12
CA ASP A 135 17.44 -16.29 13.48
C ASP A 135 17.04 -16.80 12.08
N GLY A 136 16.30 -15.97 11.32
CA GLY A 136 15.84 -16.27 9.96
C GLY A 136 14.64 -17.21 9.88
N ILE A 137 14.02 -17.57 11.01
CA ILE A 137 12.85 -18.47 11.08
C ILE A 137 11.66 -17.68 11.62
N ALA A 138 10.47 -17.89 11.04
CA ALA A 138 9.25 -17.29 11.57
C ALA A 138 8.89 -17.88 12.94
N THR A 139 8.75 -17.02 13.95
CA THR A 139 8.48 -17.41 15.34
C THR A 139 7.10 -17.00 15.83
N ASP A 140 6.51 -15.96 15.24
CA ASP A 140 5.19 -15.47 15.59
C ASP A 140 4.49 -14.84 14.37
N ILE A 141 3.16 -14.91 14.33
CA ILE A 141 2.35 -14.36 13.24
C ILE A 141 1.09 -13.67 13.76
N GLU A 142 0.60 -12.69 13.00
CA GLU A 142 -0.69 -12.05 13.25
C GLU A 142 -1.32 -11.62 11.92
N ASP A 143 -2.44 -12.26 11.56
CA ASP A 143 -3.21 -12.02 10.32
C ASP A 143 -4.69 -11.69 10.59
N GLY A 144 -5.05 -11.44 11.85
CA GLY A 144 -6.38 -11.06 12.30
C GLY A 144 -7.16 -12.20 12.97
N LEU A 145 -7.97 -11.87 13.98
CA LEU A 145 -8.70 -12.87 14.76
C LEU A 145 -9.88 -13.50 13.98
N ASN A 146 -9.97 -14.83 14.02
CA ASN A 146 -11.09 -15.61 13.48
C ASN A 146 -11.38 -15.34 11.98
N GLY A 147 -10.35 -15.06 11.19
CA GLY A 147 -10.49 -14.75 9.76
C GLY A 147 -11.04 -13.34 9.48
N ALA A 148 -11.11 -12.48 10.48
CA ALA A 148 -11.34 -11.04 10.29
C ALA A 148 -10.08 -10.35 9.77
N VAL A 149 -10.22 -9.15 9.20
CA VAL A 149 -9.06 -8.37 8.71
C VAL A 149 -8.27 -7.89 9.92
N LEU A 150 -6.95 -7.99 9.83
CA LEU A 150 -6.03 -7.48 10.84
C LEU A 150 -6.40 -6.05 11.23
N THR A 151 -6.70 -5.84 12.50
CA THR A 151 -7.04 -4.53 13.04
C THR A 151 -5.79 -3.79 13.52
N ARG A 152 -5.90 -2.46 13.60
CA ARG A 152 -4.87 -1.60 14.16
C ARG A 152 -4.44 -2.03 15.57
N ASP A 153 -5.38 -2.37 16.45
CA ASP A 153 -5.07 -2.68 17.84
C ASP A 153 -4.40 -4.05 17.97
N GLU A 154 -4.79 -5.04 17.17
CA GLU A 154 -4.10 -6.34 17.07
C GLU A 154 -2.66 -6.16 16.59
N ALA A 155 -2.46 -5.41 15.50
CA ALA A 155 -1.14 -5.11 14.97
C ALA A 155 -0.25 -4.39 15.99
N LEU A 156 -0.76 -3.37 16.69
CA LEU A 156 0.03 -2.67 17.71
C LEU A 156 0.36 -3.55 18.91
N ASN A 157 -0.57 -4.41 19.35
CA ASN A 157 -0.28 -5.36 20.42
C ASN A 157 0.80 -6.37 20.00
N PHE A 158 0.74 -6.85 18.76
CA PHE A 158 1.76 -7.74 18.20
C PHE A 158 3.13 -7.06 18.15
N LEU A 159 3.19 -5.83 17.63
CA LEU A 159 4.42 -5.04 17.58
C LEU A 159 4.95 -4.78 19.00
N ASP A 160 4.13 -4.30 19.93
CA ASP A 160 4.56 -4.02 21.31
C ASP A 160 5.03 -5.27 22.08
N ALA A 161 4.51 -6.46 21.72
CA ALA A 161 4.94 -7.73 22.30
C ALA A 161 6.28 -8.22 21.71
N ASN A 162 6.50 -7.99 20.42
CA ASN A 162 7.65 -8.52 19.65
C ASN A 162 8.79 -7.51 19.43
N ASP A 163 8.57 -6.23 19.72
CA ASP A 163 9.58 -5.14 19.73
C ASP A 163 10.41 -5.14 21.02
N ARG A 164 9.92 -5.82 22.08
CA ARG A 164 10.68 -6.05 23.31
C ARG A 164 11.74 -7.12 23.07
N THR A 165 12.83 -6.71 22.45
CA THR A 165 14.12 -7.36 22.65
C THR A 165 14.37 -7.45 24.15
N GLU A 166 14.74 -8.65 24.59
CA GLU A 166 15.06 -9.03 25.95
C GLU A 166 15.89 -7.95 26.68
N GLU A 167 15.42 -7.53 27.87
CA GLU A 167 16.28 -6.92 28.89
C GLU A 167 17.08 -8.01 29.62
#